data_AF-A0A7L0EPL8-F1
#
_entry.id   AF-A0A7L0EPL8-F1
#
_cell.length_a   1.000
_cell.length_b   1.000
_cell.length_c   1.000
_cell.angle_alpha   90.00
_cell.angle_beta   90.00
_cell.angle_gamma   90.00
#
_symmetry.space_group_name_H-M   'P 1'
#
loop_
_entity.id
_entity.type
_entity.pdbx_description
1 polymer ?
#
loop_
_entity_poly.entity_id
_entity_poly.type
_entity_poly.pdbx_seq_one_letter_code
_entity_poly.pdbx_strand_id
1 'polypeptide(L)'
;RYYAICCQPLVYRNKMTPLRITIMLGGCWVIPTFISFLPIMQGWNSIGIIDLIQQRQFNKASNSTYCIFMVNKPYAITCSVVAFYMPFLLMVLAYYRIYVTAREHARQIRVLQRAGAPADGRQHPPDQHNTHRMKTETKAAKTLCIIMGCFCLCWAPFFITNIVDPFINYTVPGKLWTAFLWLGYINSGLNPFLYAFLNKSFRRAFLIILCCGDERYRRPSILGQTVPCSTTTINGSTHVLR
;
A
#
# COMPACT_ATOMS: atom_id res chain seq x y z
N ARG A 1 -2.71 -4.34 -6.80
CA ARG A 1 -2.10 -5.63 -6.37
C ARG A 1 -3.04 -6.81 -6.61
N TYR A 2 -4.30 -6.74 -6.16
CA TYR A 2 -5.34 -7.71 -6.50
C TYR A 2 -5.39 -8.04 -8.00
N TYR A 3 -5.49 -7.03 -8.87
CA TYR A 3 -5.53 -7.25 -10.32
C TYR A 3 -4.24 -7.87 -10.91
N ALA A 4 -3.08 -7.56 -10.30
CA ALA A 4 -1.78 -8.08 -10.74
C ALA A 4 -1.56 -9.55 -10.32
N ILE A 5 -2.20 -9.98 -9.23
CA ILE A 5 -1.98 -11.32 -8.62
C ILE A 5 -3.15 -12.27 -8.92
N CYS A 6 -4.41 -11.83 -8.79
CA CYS A 6 -5.60 -12.67 -8.96
C CYS A 6 -6.15 -12.71 -10.38
N CYS A 7 -6.09 -11.62 -11.14
CA CYS A 7 -6.77 -11.57 -12.44
C CYS A 7 -5.89 -12.17 -13.53
N GLN A 8 -4.73 -11.60 -13.86
CA GLN A 8 -3.78 -12.17 -14.83
C GLN A 8 -2.36 -11.58 -14.66
N PRO A 9 -1.36 -12.34 -14.14
CA PRO A 9 0.01 -11.83 -13.96
C PRO A 9 0.71 -11.45 -15.28
N LEU A 10 0.26 -11.99 -16.42
CA LEU A 10 0.84 -11.73 -17.74
C LEU A 10 0.21 -10.52 -18.47
N VAL A 11 -1.03 -10.13 -18.15
CA VAL A 11 -1.76 -9.05 -18.86
C VAL A 11 -1.75 -7.73 -18.08
N TYR A 12 -1.40 -7.76 -16.79
CA TYR A 12 -1.30 -6.56 -15.94
C TYR A 12 -0.39 -5.49 -16.56
N ARG A 13 0.77 -5.88 -17.11
CA ARG A 13 1.74 -4.97 -17.72
C ARG A 13 1.15 -4.25 -18.95
N ASN A 14 0.29 -4.92 -19.72
CA ASN A 14 -0.26 -4.36 -20.96
C ASN A 14 -1.55 -3.55 -20.73
N LYS A 15 -2.25 -3.78 -19.60
CA LYS A 15 -3.54 -3.13 -19.30
C LYS A 15 -3.41 -1.87 -18.43
N MET A 16 -2.37 -1.77 -17.60
CA MET A 16 -2.06 -0.56 -16.83
C MET A 16 -1.20 0.40 -17.65
N THR A 17 -1.86 1.20 -18.49
CA THR A 17 -1.22 2.30 -19.20
C THR A 17 -0.98 3.49 -18.26
N PRO A 18 0.05 4.32 -18.51
CA PRO A 18 0.32 5.50 -17.68
C PRO A 18 -0.89 6.44 -17.58
N LEU A 19 -1.63 6.62 -18.68
CA LEU A 19 -2.86 7.43 -18.70
C LEU A 19 -3.92 6.90 -17.72
N ARG A 20 -4.16 5.59 -17.69
CA ARG A 20 -5.13 4.98 -16.76
C ARG A 20 -4.68 5.15 -15.32
N ILE A 21 -3.37 4.99 -15.05
CA ILE A 21 -2.81 5.18 -13.70
C ILE A 21 -3.00 6.64 -13.27
N THR A 22 -2.72 7.61 -14.13
CA THR A 22 -2.92 9.04 -13.84
C THR A 22 -4.39 9.36 -13.54
N ILE A 23 -5.33 8.82 -14.32
CA ILE A 23 -6.76 8.99 -14.06
C ILE A 23 -7.16 8.36 -12.72
N MET A 24 -6.68 7.15 -12.42
CA MET A 24 -6.95 6.48 -11.14
C MET A 24 -6.39 7.28 -9.95
N LEU A 25 -5.16 7.78 -10.06
CA LEU A 25 -4.55 8.64 -9.03
C LEU A 25 -5.33 9.94 -8.86
N GLY A 26 -5.69 10.60 -9.96
CA GLY A 26 -6.52 11.81 -9.93
C GLY A 26 -7.85 11.57 -9.23
N GLY A 27 -8.55 10.48 -9.56
CA GLY A 27 -9.77 10.08 -8.88
C GLY A 27 -9.58 9.82 -7.38
N CYS A 28 -8.48 9.16 -6.99
CA CYS A 28 -8.14 8.93 -5.58
C CYS A 28 -7.88 10.21 -4.77
N TRP A 29 -7.56 11.34 -5.42
CA TRP A 29 -7.42 12.63 -4.75
C TRP A 29 -8.71 13.44 -4.79
N VAL A 30 -9.34 13.53 -5.96
CA VAL A 30 -10.52 14.35 -6.19
C VAL A 30 -11.71 13.82 -5.37
N ILE A 31 -12.01 12.52 -5.45
CA ILE A 31 -13.20 11.95 -4.82
C ILE A 31 -13.18 12.16 -3.29
N PRO A 32 -12.11 11.81 -2.55
CA PRO A 32 -12.06 12.07 -1.12
C PRO A 32 -12.06 13.56 -0.76
N THR A 33 -11.46 14.41 -1.60
CA THR A 33 -11.48 15.86 -1.38
C THR A 33 -12.91 16.39 -1.40
N PHE A 34 -13.70 16.03 -2.41
CA PHE A 34 -15.11 16.43 -2.49
C PHE A 34 -15.94 15.86 -1.33
N ILE A 35 -15.79 14.56 -1.04
CA ILE A 35 -16.54 13.89 0.03
C ILE A 35 -16.19 14.49 1.41
N SER A 36 -14.96 14.96 1.62
CA SER A 36 -14.52 15.50 2.91
C SER A 36 -14.81 16.99 3.04
N PHE A 37 -14.44 17.80 2.04
CA PHE A 37 -14.55 19.26 2.12
C PHE A 37 -15.98 19.76 1.96
N LEU A 38 -16.75 19.19 1.01
CA LEU A 38 -18.08 19.72 0.70
C LEU A 38 -19.01 19.69 1.92
N PRO A 39 -19.13 18.58 2.66
CA PRO A 39 -19.98 18.56 3.85
C PRO A 39 -19.55 19.50 4.97
N ILE A 40 -18.24 19.74 5.11
CA ILE A 40 -17.69 20.64 6.13
C ILE A 40 -17.96 22.09 5.75
N MET A 41 -17.71 22.48 4.49
CA MET A 41 -17.97 23.84 4.03
C MET A 41 -19.46 24.18 4.03
N GLN A 42 -20.33 23.19 3.79
CA GLN A 42 -21.78 23.37 3.89
C GLN A 42 -22.32 23.23 5.32
N GLY A 43 -21.45 23.01 6.31
CA GLY A 43 -21.83 22.91 7.73
C GLY A 43 -22.64 21.67 8.10
N TRP A 44 -22.72 20.65 7.23
CA TRP A 44 -23.50 19.43 7.46
C TRP A 44 -23.00 18.63 8.66
N ASN A 45 -21.73 18.78 9.00
CA ASN A 45 -21.14 18.16 10.17
C ASN A 45 -21.69 18.73 11.49
N SER A 46 -22.28 19.93 11.49
CA SER A 46 -22.75 20.62 12.70
C SER A 46 -24.28 20.65 12.84
N ILE A 47 -25.04 20.26 11.81
CA ILE A 47 -26.51 20.30 11.84
C ILE A 47 -27.04 19.51 13.06
N GLY A 48 -27.86 20.17 13.87
CA GLY A 48 -28.47 19.59 15.08
C GLY A 48 -27.60 19.58 16.33
N ILE A 49 -26.36 20.08 16.27
CA ILE A 49 -25.43 20.16 17.43
C ILE A 49 -24.80 21.55 17.62
N ILE A 50 -25.25 22.55 16.87
CA ILE A 50 -24.71 23.93 16.90
C ILE A 50 -24.79 24.51 18.32
N ASP A 51 -25.92 24.34 19.01
CA ASP A 51 -26.13 24.85 20.36
C ASP A 51 -25.17 24.23 21.38
N LEU A 52 -24.87 22.93 21.23
CA LEU A 52 -23.90 22.22 22.08
C LEU A 52 -22.47 22.70 21.85
N ILE A 53 -22.11 22.96 20.58
CA ILE A 53 -20.81 23.51 20.21
C ILE A 53 -20.65 24.89 20.84
N GLN A 54 -21.66 25.75 20.70
CA GLN A 54 -21.66 27.10 21.25
C GLN A 54 -21.62 27.08 22.78
N GLN A 55 -22.45 26.26 23.45
CA GLN A 55 -22.44 26.14 24.91
C GLN A 55 -21.08 25.66 25.46
N ARG A 56 -20.42 24.72 24.77
CA ARG A 56 -19.08 24.24 25.16
C ARG A 56 -17.99 25.29 24.91
N GLN A 57 -18.15 26.18 23.94
CA GLN A 57 -17.26 27.33 23.73
C GLN A 57 -17.42 28.38 24.82
N PHE A 58 -18.66 28.72 25.21
CA PHE A 58 -18.93 29.72 26.25
C PHE A 58 -18.56 29.28 27.67
N ASN A 59 -18.79 28.00 28.02
CA ASN A 59 -18.48 27.48 29.36
C ASN A 59 -16.98 27.39 29.67
N LYS A 60 -16.11 27.61 28.68
CA LYS A 60 -14.66 27.57 28.85
C LYS A 60 -14.04 28.94 28.58
N ALA A 61 -14.37 29.88 29.45
CA ALA A 61 -13.76 31.20 29.53
C ALA A 61 -12.30 31.12 30.03
N SER A 62 -11.39 30.60 29.21
CA SER A 62 -9.95 30.66 29.43
C SER A 62 -9.27 30.93 28.08
N ASN A 63 -8.22 31.75 28.08
CA ASN A 63 -7.43 32.25 26.94
C ASN A 63 -6.75 31.17 26.06
N SER A 64 -7.31 29.96 25.95
CA SER A 64 -6.82 28.88 25.10
C SER A 64 -7.84 28.55 24.02
N THR A 65 -7.60 29.08 22.81
CA THR A 65 -8.34 28.72 21.60
C THR A 65 -7.92 27.32 21.16
N TYR A 66 -8.68 26.30 21.55
CA TYR A 66 -8.52 24.96 21.00
C TYR A 66 -9.68 24.67 20.02
N CYS A 67 -9.36 24.19 18.83
CA CYS A 67 -10.36 23.80 17.83
C CYS A 67 -10.74 22.33 18.07
N ILE A 68 -11.96 22.08 18.57
CA ILE A 68 -12.50 20.71 18.66
C ILE A 68 -13.30 20.43 17.40
N PHE A 69 -12.92 19.36 16.71
CA PHE A 69 -13.71 18.79 15.64
C PHE A 69 -14.90 18.02 16.24
N MET A 70 -16.01 18.72 16.44
CA MET A 70 -17.29 18.14 16.85
C MET A 70 -18.16 17.88 15.63
N VAL A 71 -18.78 16.71 15.60
CA VAL A 71 -19.60 16.27 14.48
C VAL A 71 -20.89 15.62 14.97
N ASN A 72 -21.97 15.75 14.19
CA ASN A 72 -23.22 15.09 14.50
C ASN A 72 -23.13 13.57 14.25
N LYS A 73 -24.06 12.83 14.87
CA LYS A 73 -24.14 11.36 14.76
C LYS A 73 -24.15 10.86 13.30
N PRO A 74 -25.05 11.32 12.40
CA PRO A 74 -25.10 10.78 11.04
C PRO A 74 -23.85 11.09 10.22
N TYR A 75 -23.24 12.27 10.41
CA TYR A 75 -21.98 12.63 9.76
C TYR A 75 -20.83 11.76 10.26
N ALA A 76 -20.71 11.57 11.58
CA ALA A 76 -19.68 10.74 12.18
C ALA A 76 -19.67 9.32 11.61
N ILE A 77 -20.85 8.70 11.50
CA ILE A 77 -21.01 7.36 10.92
C ILE A 77 -20.64 7.38 9.44
N THR A 78 -21.26 8.26 8.66
CA THR A 78 -21.11 8.30 7.19
C THR A 78 -19.66 8.53 6.80
N CYS A 79 -18.99 9.52 7.40
CA CYS A 79 -17.60 9.81 7.11
C CYS A 79 -16.67 8.68 7.55
N SER A 80 -16.90 8.07 8.71
CA SER A 80 -16.07 6.94 9.17
C SER A 80 -16.24 5.72 8.27
N VAL A 81 -17.46 5.42 7.83
CA VAL A 81 -17.75 4.28 6.94
C VAL A 81 -17.09 4.47 5.59
N VAL A 82 -17.26 5.63 4.97
CA VAL A 82 -16.72 5.93 3.64
C VAL A 82 -15.19 6.05 3.66
N ALA A 83 -14.62 6.70 4.67
CA ALA A 83 -13.18 6.95 4.73
C ALA A 83 -12.35 5.76 5.24
N PHE A 84 -12.92 4.89 6.09
CA PHE A 84 -12.17 3.82 6.74
C PHE A 84 -12.77 2.44 6.55
N TYR A 85 -14.00 2.21 7.02
CA TYR A 85 -14.53 0.84 7.09
C TYR A 85 -14.78 0.21 5.71
N MET A 86 -15.26 0.98 4.74
CA MET A 86 -15.48 0.48 3.38
C MET A 86 -14.15 0.20 2.65
N PRO A 87 -13.17 1.13 2.60
CA PRO A 87 -11.84 0.83 2.07
C PRO A 87 -11.16 -0.34 2.78
N PHE A 88 -11.28 -0.42 4.11
CA PHE A 88 -10.72 -1.51 4.90
C PHE A 88 -11.34 -2.86 4.51
N LEU A 89 -12.68 -2.95 4.44
CA LEU A 89 -13.37 -4.17 4.05
C LEU A 89 -12.97 -4.61 2.64
N LEU A 90 -12.96 -3.68 1.68
CA LEU A 90 -12.53 -3.98 0.30
C LEU A 90 -11.08 -4.48 0.26
N MET A 91 -10.19 -3.89 1.05
CA MET A 91 -8.81 -4.32 1.16
C MET A 91 -8.75 -5.73 1.74
N VAL A 92 -9.39 -6.00 2.88
CA VAL A 92 -9.41 -7.33 3.51
C VAL A 92 -9.93 -8.39 2.54
N LEU A 93 -11.05 -8.13 1.85
CA LEU A 93 -11.61 -9.06 0.87
C LEU A 93 -10.64 -9.30 -0.30
N ALA A 94 -10.03 -8.24 -0.84
CA ALA A 94 -9.05 -8.37 -1.90
C ALA A 94 -7.83 -9.20 -1.45
N TYR A 95 -7.31 -8.98 -0.24
CA TYR A 95 -6.16 -9.74 0.28
C TYR A 95 -6.51 -11.17 0.64
N TYR A 96 -7.70 -11.42 1.18
CA TYR A 96 -8.20 -12.76 1.42
C TYR A 96 -8.25 -13.57 0.13
N ARG A 97 -8.83 -12.97 -0.93
CA ARG A 97 -8.85 -13.59 -2.27
C ARG A 97 -7.43 -13.84 -2.80
N ILE A 98 -6.51 -12.87 -2.67
CA ILE A 98 -5.10 -13.05 -3.06
C ILE A 98 -4.45 -14.22 -2.31
N TYR A 99 -4.68 -14.32 -1.00
CA TYR A 99 -4.13 -15.38 -0.17
C TYR A 99 -4.63 -16.76 -0.60
N VAL A 100 -5.94 -16.89 -0.82
CA VAL A 100 -6.56 -18.14 -1.27
C VAL A 100 -6.03 -18.55 -2.65
N THR A 101 -6.00 -17.63 -3.62
CA THR A 101 -5.46 -17.91 -4.96
C THR A 101 -3.99 -18.31 -4.91
N ALA A 102 -3.16 -17.61 -4.13
CA ALA A 102 -1.74 -17.95 -3.99
C ALA A 102 -1.52 -19.32 -3.31
N ARG A 103 -2.36 -19.67 -2.32
CA ARG A 103 -2.31 -20.99 -1.66
C ARG A 103 -2.68 -22.11 -2.60
N GLU A 104 -3.69 -21.91 -3.45
CA GLU A 104 -4.13 -22.90 -4.43
C GLU A 104 -3.04 -23.18 -5.47
N HIS A 105 -2.44 -22.15 -6.06
CA HIS A 105 -1.31 -22.31 -6.98
C HIS A 105 -0.08 -22.97 -6.33
N ALA A 106 0.22 -22.64 -5.07
CA ALA A 106 1.31 -23.29 -4.34
C ALA A 106 1.03 -24.77 -4.07
N ARG A 107 -0.25 -25.15 -3.87
CA ARG A 107 -0.66 -26.55 -3.68
C ARG A 107 -0.54 -27.35 -4.97
N GLN A 108 -1.01 -26.80 -6.09
CA GLN A 108 -0.93 -27.45 -7.41
C GLN A 108 0.51 -27.75 -7.82
N ILE A 109 1.44 -26.80 -7.62
CA ILE A 109 2.87 -27.01 -7.90
C ILE A 109 3.46 -28.12 -7.03
N ARG A 110 3.10 -28.18 -5.73
CA ARG A 110 3.59 -29.24 -4.82
C ARG A 110 3.07 -30.62 -5.19
N VAL A 111 1.82 -30.72 -5.67
CA VAL A 111 1.23 -31.99 -6.12
C VAL A 111 1.91 -32.46 -7.40
N LEU A 112 2.13 -31.57 -8.38
CA LEU A 112 2.85 -31.90 -9.61
C LEU A 112 4.30 -32.32 -9.35
N GLN A 113 4.99 -31.66 -8.42
CA GLN A 113 6.36 -32.04 -8.00
C GLN A 113 6.41 -33.40 -7.28
N ARG A 114 5.35 -33.78 -6.55
CA ARG A 114 5.25 -35.11 -5.92
C ARG A 114 4.85 -36.21 -6.90
N ALA A 115 4.01 -35.89 -7.88
CA ALA A 115 3.56 -36.83 -8.90
C ALA A 115 4.62 -37.08 -9.99
N GLY A 116 5.52 -36.12 -10.23
CA GLY A 116 6.59 -36.21 -11.21
C GLY A 116 7.96 -36.56 -10.63
N ALA A 117 8.04 -37.51 -9.70
CA ALA A 117 9.32 -38.14 -9.32
C ALA A 117 9.44 -39.50 -10.04
N PRO A 118 10.03 -39.59 -11.25
CA PRO A 118 10.32 -40.86 -11.88
C PRO A 118 11.61 -41.43 -11.30
N ALA A 119 11.68 -42.75 -11.20
CA ALA A 119 12.89 -43.52 -10.91
C ALA A 119 13.91 -43.54 -12.06
N ASP A 120 13.80 -42.65 -13.05
CA ASP A 120 14.66 -42.66 -14.24
C ASP A 120 15.21 -41.26 -14.59
N GLY A 121 16.52 -41.21 -14.81
CA GLY A 121 17.42 -40.07 -14.65
C GLY A 121 17.39 -38.97 -15.71
N ARG A 122 16.24 -38.62 -16.29
CA ARG A 122 16.12 -37.47 -17.22
C ARG A 122 15.36 -36.32 -16.56
N GLN A 123 16.09 -35.50 -15.82
CA GLN A 123 15.60 -34.25 -15.23
C GLN A 123 15.40 -33.18 -16.32
N HIS A 124 14.16 -32.98 -16.76
CA HIS A 124 13.77 -31.65 -17.26
C HIS A 124 13.50 -30.79 -16.01
N PRO A 125 14.26 -29.70 -15.77
CA PRO A 125 14.06 -28.93 -14.55
C PRO A 125 12.65 -28.34 -14.55
N PRO A 126 11.84 -28.53 -13.49
CA PRO A 126 10.55 -27.85 -13.38
C PRO A 126 10.82 -26.35 -13.46
N ASP A 127 9.98 -25.59 -14.19
CA ASP A 127 10.10 -24.13 -14.41
C ASP A 127 10.47 -23.38 -13.12
N GLN A 128 11.77 -23.29 -12.85
CA GLN A 128 12.33 -22.74 -11.63
C GLN A 128 12.02 -21.25 -11.58
N HIS A 129 11.90 -20.63 -12.75
CA HIS A 129 11.46 -19.26 -12.97
C HIS A 129 10.05 -18.99 -12.41
N ASN A 130 9.06 -19.84 -12.74
CA ASN A 130 7.67 -19.66 -12.30
C ASN A 130 7.53 -19.89 -10.79
N THR A 131 8.23 -20.89 -10.24
CA THR A 131 8.24 -21.17 -8.80
C THR A 131 8.92 -20.05 -8.00
N HIS A 132 10.04 -19.50 -8.48
CA HIS A 132 10.74 -18.39 -7.83
C HIS A 132 9.92 -17.08 -7.89
N ARG A 133 9.25 -16.83 -9.03
CA ARG A 133 8.36 -15.67 -9.20
C ARG A 133 7.18 -15.72 -8.23
N MET A 134 6.51 -16.88 -8.13
CA MET A 134 5.41 -17.11 -7.18
C MET A 134 5.83 -16.85 -5.72
N LYS A 135 6.97 -17.42 -5.29
CA LYS A 135 7.51 -17.20 -3.93
C LYS A 135 7.82 -15.72 -3.65
N THR A 136 8.24 -14.97 -4.66
CA THR A 136 8.53 -13.53 -4.53
C THR A 136 7.25 -12.71 -4.45
N GLU A 137 6.23 -13.08 -5.22
CA GLU A 137 4.90 -12.44 -5.18
C GLU A 137 4.19 -12.68 -3.84
N THR A 138 4.26 -13.90 -3.28
CA THR A 138 3.72 -14.18 -1.93
C THR A 138 4.43 -13.37 -0.85
N LYS A 139 5.76 -13.19 -0.95
CA LYS A 139 6.53 -12.32 -0.03
C LYS A 139 6.09 -10.87 -0.12
N ALA A 140 5.88 -10.35 -1.33
CA ALA A 140 5.37 -9.00 -1.53
C ALA A 140 3.94 -8.83 -0.98
N ALA A 141 3.08 -9.84 -1.12
CA ALA A 141 1.73 -9.84 -0.54
C ALA A 141 1.77 -9.82 1.01
N LYS A 142 2.69 -10.59 1.63
CA LYS A 142 2.90 -10.55 3.09
C LYS A 142 3.26 -9.14 3.57
N THR A 143 4.18 -8.47 2.90
CA THR A 143 4.57 -7.09 3.20
C THR A 143 3.38 -6.13 3.15
N LEU A 144 2.53 -6.25 2.13
CA LEU A 144 1.33 -5.41 1.99
C LEU A 144 0.30 -5.67 3.09
N CYS A 145 0.13 -6.93 3.52
CA CYS A 145 -0.73 -7.27 4.64
C CYS A 145 -0.22 -6.66 5.95
N ILE A 146 1.09 -6.66 6.20
CA ILE A 146 1.69 -5.99 7.36
C ILE A 146 1.42 -4.49 7.33
N ILE A 147 1.67 -3.84 6.19
CA ILE A 147 1.43 -2.39 6.01
C ILE A 147 -0.04 -2.06 6.30
N MET A 148 -0.97 -2.88 5.83
CA MET A 148 -2.40 -2.67 6.08
C MET A 148 -2.79 -2.91 7.53
N GLY A 149 -2.24 -3.95 8.17
CA GLY A 149 -2.43 -4.17 9.59
C GLY A 149 -1.98 -2.97 10.42
N CYS A 150 -0.78 -2.44 10.14
CA CYS A 150 -0.28 -1.23 10.80
C CYS A 150 -1.20 -0.03 10.58
N PHE A 151 -1.63 0.22 9.33
CA PHE A 151 -2.59 1.29 9.03
C PHE A 151 -3.86 1.16 9.86
N CYS A 152 -4.43 -0.03 9.93
CA CYS A 152 -5.69 -0.26 10.65
C CYS A 152 -5.51 -0.13 12.15
N LEU A 153 -4.43 -0.66 12.73
CA LEU A 153 -4.16 -0.55 14.16
C LEU A 153 -3.93 0.91 14.59
N CYS A 154 -3.29 1.71 13.75
CA CYS A 154 -3.07 3.13 14.05
C CYS A 154 -4.34 3.98 13.91
N TRP A 155 -5.21 3.66 12.94
CA TRP A 155 -6.40 4.47 12.64
C TRP A 155 -7.67 3.99 13.34
N ALA A 156 -7.78 2.71 13.71
CA ALA A 156 -8.99 2.16 14.32
C ALA A 156 -9.39 2.87 15.63
N PRO A 157 -8.48 3.19 16.58
CA PRO A 157 -8.86 3.88 17.81
C PRO A 157 -9.55 5.22 17.54
N PHE A 158 -9.05 5.97 16.56
CA PHE A 158 -9.65 7.24 16.14
C PHE A 158 -11.02 7.04 15.51
N PHE A 159 -11.17 6.16 14.52
CA PHE A 159 -12.46 5.95 13.84
C PHE A 159 -13.52 5.31 14.73
N ILE A 160 -13.14 4.48 15.70
CA ILE A 160 -14.05 3.94 16.71
C ILE A 160 -14.53 5.08 17.62
N THR A 161 -13.60 5.89 18.13
CA THR A 161 -13.93 7.03 18.99
C THR A 161 -14.80 8.05 18.26
N ASN A 162 -14.52 8.33 16.98
CA ASN A 162 -15.30 9.24 16.15
C ASN A 162 -16.75 8.78 15.99
N ILE A 163 -17.00 7.47 15.88
CA ILE A 163 -18.36 6.93 15.87
C ILE A 163 -18.99 7.01 17.25
N VAL A 164 -18.30 6.58 18.31
CA VAL A 164 -18.88 6.39 19.65
C VAL A 164 -19.13 7.71 20.38
N ASP A 165 -18.23 8.70 20.23
CA ASP A 165 -18.27 9.96 20.99
C ASP A 165 -19.61 10.71 20.90
N PRO A 166 -20.24 10.85 19.71
CA PRO A 166 -21.59 11.41 19.60
C PRO A 166 -22.71 10.61 20.29
N PHE A 167 -22.55 9.29 20.50
CA PHE A 167 -23.55 8.45 21.18
C PHE A 167 -23.42 8.50 22.70
N ILE A 168 -22.23 8.78 23.22
CA ILE A 168 -21.97 8.92 24.66
C ILE A 168 -21.97 10.39 25.11
N ASN A 169 -22.68 11.25 24.38
CA ASN A 169 -22.83 12.69 24.65
C ASN A 169 -21.49 13.44 24.76
N TYR A 170 -20.53 13.12 23.90
CA TYR A 170 -19.25 13.82 23.80
C TYR A 170 -18.43 13.82 25.10
N THR A 171 -18.42 12.69 25.81
CA THR A 171 -17.75 12.51 27.11
C THR A 171 -16.28 12.14 26.97
N VAL A 172 -15.77 11.88 25.76
CA VAL A 172 -14.37 11.55 25.55
C VAL A 172 -13.48 12.74 25.94
N PRO A 173 -12.46 12.54 26.80
CA PRO A 173 -11.52 13.60 27.13
C PRO A 173 -10.76 14.08 25.88
N GLY A 174 -10.67 15.40 25.67
CA GLY A 174 -9.98 15.96 24.51
C GLY A 174 -8.53 15.49 24.34
N LYS A 175 -7.82 15.24 25.45
CA LYS A 175 -6.46 14.66 25.41
C LYS A 175 -6.43 13.27 24.77
N LEU A 176 -7.43 12.43 25.05
CA LEU A 176 -7.54 11.08 24.49
C LEU A 176 -7.86 11.14 22.99
N TRP A 177 -8.77 12.05 22.60
CA TRP A 177 -9.06 12.32 21.19
C TRP A 177 -7.81 12.73 20.41
N THR A 178 -7.07 13.70 20.95
CA THR A 178 -5.80 14.15 20.37
C THR A 178 -4.79 13.01 20.29
N ALA A 179 -4.64 12.19 21.33
CA ALA A 179 -3.73 11.04 21.32
C ALA A 179 -4.05 10.02 20.21
N PHE A 180 -5.32 9.67 20.02
CA PHE A 180 -5.73 8.77 18.94
C PHE A 180 -5.51 9.37 17.55
N LEU A 181 -5.71 10.67 17.39
CA LEU A 181 -5.39 11.37 16.15
C LEU A 181 -3.88 11.34 15.85
N TRP A 182 -3.05 11.61 16.86
CA TRP A 182 -1.59 11.52 16.74
C TRP A 182 -1.11 10.11 16.39
N LEU A 183 -1.75 9.08 16.94
CA LEU A 183 -1.47 7.70 16.57
C LEU A 183 -1.71 7.45 15.06
N GLY A 184 -2.78 8.02 14.51
CA GLY A 184 -3.04 8.02 13.06
C GLY A 184 -1.97 8.77 12.27
N TYR A 185 -1.43 9.88 12.79
CA TYR A 185 -0.34 10.61 12.13
C TYR A 185 0.99 9.86 12.14
N ILE A 186 1.29 9.12 13.21
CA ILE A 186 2.49 8.29 13.29
C ILE A 186 2.50 7.24 12.18
N ASN A 187 1.35 6.72 11.75
CA ASN A 187 1.26 5.79 10.62
C ASN A 187 1.86 6.36 9.32
N SER A 188 1.72 7.66 9.06
CA SER A 188 2.35 8.29 7.90
C SER A 188 3.88 8.23 7.98
N GLY A 189 4.43 8.42 9.19
CA GLY A 189 5.86 8.29 9.47
C GLY A 189 6.37 6.84 9.45
N LEU A 190 5.51 5.85 9.72
CA LEU A 190 5.87 4.42 9.65
C LEU A 190 6.05 3.91 8.22
N ASN A 191 5.40 4.54 7.23
CA ASN A 191 5.42 4.07 5.85
C ASN A 191 6.84 3.88 5.28
N PRO A 192 7.77 4.87 5.31
CA PRO A 192 9.15 4.67 4.85
C PRO A 192 9.87 3.48 5.50
N PHE A 193 9.71 3.29 6.82
CA PHE A 193 10.32 2.18 7.55
C PHE A 193 9.71 0.84 7.15
N LEU A 194 8.38 0.76 7.05
CA LEU A 194 7.68 -0.43 6.60
C LEU A 194 8.16 -0.84 5.20
N TYR A 195 8.30 0.10 4.26
CA TYR A 195 8.82 -0.20 2.92
C TYR A 195 10.31 -0.56 2.93
N ALA A 196 11.14 0.14 3.71
CA ALA A 196 12.58 -0.09 3.79
C ALA A 196 12.91 -1.45 4.42
N PHE A 197 12.18 -1.91 5.44
CA PHE A 197 12.46 -3.20 6.09
C PHE A 197 11.79 -4.38 5.39
N LEU A 198 10.59 -4.20 4.86
CA LEU A 198 9.79 -5.31 4.35
C LEU A 198 9.98 -5.57 2.85
N ASN A 199 10.69 -4.72 2.11
CA ASN A 199 10.98 -4.95 0.70
C ASN A 199 12.47 -4.80 0.40
N LYS A 200 13.13 -5.92 0.06
CA LYS A 200 14.57 -5.98 -0.23
C LYS A 200 15.02 -4.99 -1.29
N SER A 201 14.20 -4.72 -2.31
CA SER A 201 14.53 -3.78 -3.39
C SER A 201 14.47 -2.33 -2.90
N PHE A 202 13.49 -1.99 -2.06
CA PHE A 202 13.40 -0.67 -1.42
C PHE A 202 14.51 -0.46 -0.40
N ARG A 203 14.78 -1.46 0.45
CA ARG A 203 15.92 -1.43 1.38
C ARG A 203 17.22 -1.09 0.66
N ARG A 204 17.44 -1.73 -0.49
CA ARG A 204 18.62 -1.53 -1.32
C ARG A 204 18.71 -0.11 -1.86
N ALA A 205 17.61 0.41 -2.41
CA ALA A 205 17.56 1.80 -2.87
C ALA A 205 17.78 2.80 -1.71
N PHE A 206 17.19 2.53 -0.55
CA PHE A 206 17.34 3.37 0.65
C PHE A 206 18.78 3.40 1.15
N LEU A 207 19.46 2.24 1.16
CA LEU A 207 20.88 2.15 1.49
C LEU A 207 21.78 2.84 0.46
N ILE A 208 21.47 2.76 -0.83
CA ILE A 208 22.24 3.48 -1.88
C ILE A 208 22.13 5.00 -1.68
N ILE A 209 20.94 5.50 -1.33
CA ILE A 209 20.69 6.92 -1.09
C ILE A 209 21.36 7.39 0.21
N LEU A 210 21.27 6.63 1.30
CA LEU A 210 21.84 7.00 2.61
C LEU A 210 23.35 6.79 2.71
N CYS A 211 23.90 5.78 2.03
CA CYS A 211 25.32 5.43 2.11
C CYS A 211 26.11 5.94 0.88
N CYS A 212 25.66 7.02 0.23
CA CYS A 212 26.37 7.70 -0.88
C CYS A 212 27.02 6.74 -1.89
N GLY A 213 26.22 5.82 -2.46
CA GLY A 213 26.65 5.08 -3.65
C GLY A 213 27.81 4.11 -3.46
N ASP A 214 27.85 3.36 -2.36
CA ASP A 214 28.77 2.23 -2.23
C ASP A 214 28.60 1.27 -3.44
N GLU A 215 29.61 1.22 -4.31
CA GLU A 215 29.64 0.48 -5.59
C GLU A 215 29.31 -1.01 -5.42
N ARG A 216 29.44 -1.52 -4.18
CA ARG A 216 29.07 -2.88 -3.77
C ARG A 216 27.56 -3.19 -3.96
N TYR A 217 26.73 -2.16 -4.07
CA TYR A 217 25.27 -2.25 -4.26
C TYR A 217 24.80 -1.84 -5.67
N ARG A 218 25.68 -1.49 -6.60
CA ARG A 218 25.35 -1.32 -8.02
C ARG A 218 25.17 -2.71 -8.62
N ARG A 219 24.01 -3.00 -9.23
CA ARG A 219 23.91 -4.20 -10.08
C ARG A 219 24.75 -3.90 -11.32
N PRO A 220 25.57 -4.82 -11.86
CA PRO A 220 25.98 -4.70 -13.25
C PRO A 220 24.68 -4.65 -14.05
N SER A 221 24.44 -3.52 -14.69
CA SER A 221 23.28 -3.30 -15.54
C SER A 221 23.21 -4.42 -16.58
N ILE A 222 22.03 -5.00 -16.75
CA ILE A 222 21.65 -5.76 -17.96
C ILE A 222 21.50 -4.72 -19.08
N LEU A 223 22.61 -4.12 -19.48
CA LEU A 223 22.72 -3.29 -20.66
C LEU A 223 23.92 -3.84 -21.44
N GLY A 224 23.62 -4.71 -22.41
CA GLY A 224 24.55 -5.21 -23.41
C GLY A 224 25.68 -6.09 -22.86
N GLN A 225 25.59 -7.40 -23.09
CA GLN A 225 26.79 -8.12 -23.51
C GLN A 225 27.22 -7.49 -24.86
N THR A 226 27.95 -6.39 -24.83
CA THR A 226 28.93 -6.14 -25.89
C THR A 226 30.11 -7.01 -25.52
N VAL A 227 30.19 -8.14 -26.20
CA VAL A 227 31.41 -8.96 -26.33
C VAL A 227 32.60 -8.01 -26.48
N PRO A 228 33.66 -8.11 -25.67
CA PRO A 228 34.90 -7.44 -26.00
C PRO A 228 35.41 -8.14 -27.26
N CYS A 229 35.30 -7.47 -28.41
CA CYS A 229 35.96 -7.91 -29.62
C CYS A 229 37.47 -7.82 -29.34
N SER A 230 38.10 -8.97 -29.11
CA SER A 230 39.54 -9.09 -29.08
C SER A 230 40.06 -8.81 -30.49
N THR A 231 40.54 -7.59 -30.72
CA THR A 231 41.29 -7.26 -31.92
C THR A 231 42.63 -8.00 -31.86
N THR A 232 42.68 -9.17 -32.46
CA THR A 232 43.95 -9.81 -32.82
C THR A 232 44.26 -9.34 -34.23
N THR A 233 45.19 -8.42 -34.35
CA THR A 233 45.70 -7.93 -35.63
C THR A 233 46.57 -9.02 -36.25
N ILE A 234 46.11 -9.70 -37.30
CA ILE A 234 47.00 -10.43 -38.21
C ILE A 234 46.53 -10.25 -39.66
N ASN A 235 47.40 -9.61 -40.43
CA ASN A 235 47.50 -9.46 -41.89
C ASN A 235 46.36 -8.74 -42.63
N GLY A 236 46.72 -7.55 -43.11
CA GLY A 236 45.83 -6.61 -43.76
C GLY A 236 45.18 -7.13 -45.03
N SER A 237 43.90 -6.83 -45.17
CA SER A 237 43.13 -6.67 -46.41
C SER A 237 41.75 -6.17 -46.01
N THR A 238 41.46 -4.89 -46.25
CA THR A 238 40.13 -4.29 -46.05
C THR A 238 39.25 -4.66 -47.25
N HIS A 239 38.18 -5.42 -47.03
CA HIS A 239 37.07 -5.49 -47.98
C HIS A 239 35.79 -4.99 -47.28
N VAL A 240 35.27 -3.89 -47.80
CA VAL A 240 33.94 -3.36 -47.48
C VAL A 240 32.98 -3.97 -48.50
N LEU A 241 31.98 -4.73 -48.04
CA LEU A 241 30.79 -5.04 -48.82
C LEU A 241 29.60 -4.38 -48.15
N ARG A 242 28.81 -3.70 -48.99
CA ARG A 242 27.66 -2.85 -48.67
C ARG A 242 26.45 -3.67 -48.24
#